data_AF-A0AAD4MYR7-F1
#
_entry.id   AF-A0AAD4MYR7-F1
#
_cell.length_a   1.000
_cell.length_b   1.000
_cell.length_c   1.000
_cell.angle_alpha   90.00
_cell.angle_beta   90.00
_cell.angle_gamma   90.00
#
_symmetry.space_group_name_H-M   'P 1'
#
loop_
_entity.id
_entity.type
_entity.pdbx_description
1 polymer ?
#
loop_
_entity_poly.entity_id
_entity_poly.type
_entity_poly.pdbx_seq_one_letter_code
_entity_poly.pdbx_strand_id
1 'polypeptide(L)'
;MNEDQLRSLLTSISHLAEHGEIPVHAFGTLISSARGELIAEHLHQRWLSDPNFAKIAADIVLQLHGIENRNMTVCSQVLSLALRDFKSRKKIRKSSRHMFRNYMRTLIALYPVYRQIDKYLSACLIEPLFRSLQTLVDEKPDDNDLRCVANIIISSGQTLNQLNPTELDSTVMKCRRWLVSNIIQLEEETKFLLMEAVDLWTYSWDTQLFPDCLRRFYEAEKEQRLQDEVQRTALQKSGSSSSKFKLKRQATFIREYPAILTEKDEESEEEMREENVGISVPKVINGIGGRFQFEKEESIV
;
A
#
# COMPACT_ATOMS: atom_id res chain seq x y z
N MET A 1 12.55 8.85 27.88
CA MET A 1 13.65 8.13 27.19
C MET A 1 14.63 9.11 26.55
N ASN A 2 15.93 8.85 26.50
CA ASN A 2 16.91 9.72 25.80
C ASN A 2 17.00 9.38 24.29
N GLU A 3 17.65 10.24 23.49
CA GLU A 3 17.72 10.10 22.03
C GLU A 3 18.49 8.84 21.59
N ASP A 4 19.62 8.53 22.23
CA ASP A 4 20.44 7.37 21.89
C ASP A 4 19.71 6.05 22.16
N GLN A 5 18.95 5.98 23.26
CA GLN A 5 18.09 4.84 23.58
C GLN A 5 16.98 4.67 22.53
N LEU A 6 16.35 5.77 22.10
CA LEU A 6 15.31 5.74 21.05
C LEU A 6 15.88 5.19 19.74
N ARG A 7 17.02 5.73 19.32
CA ARG A 7 17.69 5.32 18.10
C ARG A 7 18.12 3.84 18.14
N SER A 8 18.70 3.41 19.26
CA SER A 8 19.11 2.02 19.47
C SER A 8 17.92 1.06 19.42
N LEU A 9 16.81 1.43 20.06
CA LEU A 9 15.58 0.62 20.06
C LEU A 9 14.98 0.49 18.66
N LEU A 10 14.82 1.61 17.93
CA LEU A 10 14.28 1.59 16.56
C LEU A 10 15.18 0.82 15.58
N THR A 11 16.50 0.87 15.78
CA THR A 11 17.44 0.06 15.00
C THR A 11 17.28 -1.43 15.30
N SER A 12 17.10 -1.79 16.57
CA SER A 12 16.89 -3.17 17.00
C SER A 12 15.58 -3.72 16.44
N ILE A 13 14.52 -2.91 16.38
CA ILE A 13 13.24 -3.28 15.79
C ILE A 13 13.41 -3.65 14.31
N SER A 14 14.09 -2.82 13.52
CA SER A 14 14.34 -3.16 12.11
C SER A 14 15.06 -4.49 11.95
N HIS A 15 16.06 -4.76 12.79
CA HIS A 15 16.79 -6.01 12.69
C HIS A 15 15.94 -7.23 13.10
N LEU A 16 15.06 -7.07 14.09
CA LEU A 16 14.10 -8.11 14.46
C LEU A 16 13.05 -8.35 13.38
N ALA A 17 12.65 -7.29 12.64
CA ALA A 17 11.73 -7.39 11.51
C ALA A 17 12.19 -8.36 10.42
N GLU A 18 13.52 -8.46 10.23
CA GLU A 18 14.12 -9.38 9.24
C GLU A 18 13.93 -10.85 9.63
N HIS A 19 13.59 -11.13 10.90
CA HIS A 19 13.53 -12.48 11.46
C HIS A 19 12.11 -12.93 11.83
N GLY A 20 11.09 -12.08 11.69
CA GLY A 20 9.70 -12.45 11.95
C GLY A 20 8.81 -11.27 12.39
N GLU A 21 7.64 -11.61 12.93
CA GLU A 21 6.69 -10.62 13.43
C GLU A 21 7.22 -9.87 14.65
N ILE A 22 7.08 -8.54 14.62
CA ILE A 22 7.55 -7.67 15.68
C ILE A 22 6.39 -7.38 16.64
N PRO A 23 6.58 -7.48 17.97
CA PRO A 23 5.58 -7.04 18.94
C PRO A 23 5.53 -5.50 19.02
N VAL A 24 4.98 -4.85 17.98
CA VAL A 24 4.96 -3.38 17.84
C VAL A 24 4.30 -2.70 19.04
N HIS A 25 3.29 -3.33 19.66
CA HIS A 25 2.66 -2.84 20.88
C HIS A 25 3.66 -2.64 22.03
N ALA A 26 4.52 -3.63 22.28
CA ALA A 26 5.52 -3.53 23.36
C ALA A 26 6.50 -2.38 23.10
N PHE A 27 6.91 -2.18 21.85
CA PHE A 27 7.77 -1.06 21.48
C PHE A 27 7.05 0.28 21.56
N GLY A 28 5.79 0.36 21.13
CA GLY A 28 4.94 1.54 21.27
C GLY A 28 4.85 2.01 22.72
N THR A 29 4.66 1.07 23.67
CA THR A 29 4.66 1.38 25.10
C THR A 29 6.03 1.83 25.62
N LEU A 30 7.14 1.28 25.11
CA LEU A 30 8.48 1.68 25.54
C LEU A 30 8.83 3.10 25.06
N ILE A 31 8.46 3.43 23.83
CA ILE A 31 8.78 4.74 23.23
C ILE A 31 7.78 5.83 23.60
N SER A 32 6.60 5.52 24.14
CA SER A 32 5.59 6.52 24.53
C SER A 32 6.10 7.50 25.59
N SER A 33 7.15 7.13 26.34
CA SER A 33 7.85 7.99 27.30
C SER A 33 8.81 9.02 26.65
N ALA A 34 9.02 8.97 25.34
CA ALA A 34 9.84 9.92 24.60
C ALA A 34 9.02 11.11 24.09
N ARG A 35 9.71 12.19 23.70
CA ARG A 35 9.04 13.36 23.10
C ARG A 35 8.52 13.00 21.70
N GLY A 36 7.28 13.40 21.41
CA GLY A 36 6.63 13.11 20.13
C GLY A 36 7.44 13.57 18.91
N GLU A 37 8.06 14.75 19.01
CA GLU A 37 8.98 15.30 17.99
C GLU A 37 10.08 14.31 17.63
N LEU A 38 10.78 13.81 18.64
CA LEU A 38 11.94 12.94 18.46
C LEU A 38 11.52 11.58 17.88
N ILE A 39 10.36 11.06 18.31
CA ILE A 39 9.81 9.83 17.75
C ILE A 39 9.54 10.03 16.26
N ALA A 40 8.81 11.08 15.88
CA ALA A 40 8.48 11.35 14.48
C ALA A 40 9.72 11.54 13.60
N GLU A 41 10.74 12.26 14.10
CA GLU A 41 12.01 12.46 13.39
C GLU A 41 12.79 11.17 13.18
N HIS A 42 12.89 10.31 14.19
CA HIS A 42 13.59 9.03 14.02
C HIS A 42 12.82 8.06 13.12
N LEU A 43 11.48 8.05 13.20
CA LEU A 43 10.67 7.30 12.25
C LEU A 43 10.93 7.78 10.82
N HIS A 44 11.00 9.11 10.60
CA HIS A 44 11.31 9.72 9.31
C HIS A 44 12.68 9.32 8.76
N GLN A 45 13.71 9.38 9.59
CA GLN A 45 15.06 8.95 9.21
C GLN A 45 15.10 7.48 8.80
N ARG A 46 14.41 6.61 9.55
CA ARG A 46 14.39 5.17 9.28
C ARG A 46 13.59 4.84 8.04
N TRP A 47 12.41 5.42 7.84
CA TRP A 47 11.59 5.10 6.65
C TRP A 47 12.24 5.57 5.35
N LEU A 48 13.12 6.57 5.38
CA LEU A 48 13.86 6.98 4.18
C LEU A 48 15.05 6.06 3.90
N SER A 49 15.64 5.45 4.94
CA SER A 49 16.88 4.67 4.82
C SER A 49 16.66 3.16 4.73
N ASP A 50 15.56 2.63 5.25
CA ASP A 50 15.27 1.20 5.34
C ASP A 50 13.99 0.86 4.55
N PRO A 51 14.08 0.01 3.50
CA PRO A 51 12.95 -0.34 2.66
C PRO A 51 11.84 -1.12 3.38
N ASN A 52 12.18 -1.81 4.48
CA ASN A 52 11.25 -2.65 5.24
C ASN A 52 10.58 -1.89 6.39
N PHE A 53 11.06 -0.69 6.72
CA PHE A 53 10.62 0.05 7.89
C PHE A 53 9.28 0.80 7.69
N ALA A 54 8.83 0.99 6.45
CA ALA A 54 7.61 1.73 6.14
C ALA A 54 6.38 1.21 6.90
N LYS A 55 6.18 -0.12 6.93
CA LYS A 55 5.06 -0.76 7.65
C LYS A 55 5.21 -0.60 9.15
N ILE A 56 6.42 -0.85 9.67
CA ILE A 56 6.73 -0.71 11.11
C ILE A 56 6.45 0.71 11.59
N ALA A 57 6.88 1.72 10.83
CA ALA A 57 6.62 3.12 11.17
C ALA A 57 5.13 3.43 11.22
N ALA A 58 4.35 2.92 10.26
CA ALA A 58 2.90 3.10 10.23
C ALA A 58 2.23 2.42 11.43
N ASP A 59 2.61 1.18 11.75
CA ASP A 59 2.07 0.44 12.89
C ASP A 59 2.40 1.13 14.23
N ILE A 60 3.61 1.69 14.38
CA ILE A 60 4.00 2.49 15.54
C ILE A 60 3.09 3.72 15.69
N VAL A 61 2.81 4.43 14.59
CA VAL A 61 1.93 5.62 14.61
C VAL A 61 0.52 5.25 15.08
N LEU A 62 -0.04 4.16 14.54
CA LEU A 62 -1.36 3.67 14.94
C LEU A 62 -1.41 3.30 16.43
N GLN A 63 -0.41 2.56 16.91
CA GLN A 63 -0.31 2.16 18.31
C GLN A 63 -0.21 3.37 19.25
N LEU A 64 0.65 4.34 18.91
CA LEU A 64 0.81 5.53 19.73
C LEU A 64 -0.49 6.36 19.79
N HIS A 65 -1.25 6.47 18.70
CA HIS A 65 -2.56 7.11 18.76
C HIS A 65 -3.49 6.41 19.78
N GLY A 66 -3.52 5.08 19.80
CA GLY A 66 -4.41 4.32 20.68
C GLY A 66 -4.09 4.42 22.17
N ILE A 67 -2.83 4.71 22.54
CA ILE A 67 -2.36 4.63 23.93
C ILE A 67 -2.73 5.87 24.77
N GLU A 68 -2.83 7.09 24.21
CA GLU A 68 -3.19 8.32 24.98
C GLU A 68 -3.47 9.54 24.06
N ASN A 69 -4.34 10.48 24.47
CA ASN A 69 -4.63 11.75 23.75
C ASN A 69 -3.40 12.66 23.50
N ARG A 70 -2.27 12.41 24.18
CA ARG A 70 -1.00 13.15 24.01
C ARG A 70 -0.24 12.81 22.72
N ASN A 71 -0.61 11.74 22.04
CA ASN A 71 0.12 11.23 20.86
C ASN A 71 -0.40 11.76 19.51
N MET A 72 -1.34 12.71 19.54
CA MET A 72 -1.71 13.50 18.36
C MET A 72 -0.49 14.28 17.80
N THR A 73 0.48 14.60 18.65
CA THR A 73 1.74 15.23 18.24
C THR A 73 2.53 14.34 17.29
N VAL A 74 2.68 13.04 17.59
CA VAL A 74 3.41 12.10 16.72
C VAL A 74 2.69 11.95 15.39
N CYS A 75 1.36 11.74 15.42
CA CYS A 75 0.56 11.61 14.20
C CYS A 75 0.65 12.87 13.33
N SER A 76 0.42 14.05 13.90
CA SER A 76 0.48 15.31 13.15
C SER A 76 1.88 15.60 12.59
N GLN A 77 2.94 15.28 13.33
CA GLN A 77 4.31 15.46 12.88
C GLN A 77 4.70 14.47 11.79
N VAL A 78 4.35 13.19 11.92
CA VAL A 78 4.59 12.19 10.87
C VAL A 78 3.89 12.60 9.57
N LEU A 79 2.63 13.05 9.66
CA LEU A 79 1.90 13.53 8.48
C LEU A 79 2.60 14.76 7.87
N SER A 80 3.01 15.72 8.70
CA SER A 80 3.75 16.90 8.27
C SER A 80 5.07 16.54 7.56
N LEU A 81 5.81 15.57 8.10
CA LEU A 81 7.05 15.06 7.52
C LEU A 81 6.79 14.38 6.16
N ALA A 82 5.77 13.53 6.06
CA ALA A 82 5.39 12.88 4.81
C ALA A 82 4.96 13.89 3.71
N LEU A 83 4.23 14.94 4.09
CA LEU A 83 3.84 16.03 3.19
C LEU A 83 5.02 16.94 2.81
N ARG A 84 5.99 17.13 3.72
CA ARG A 84 7.24 17.83 3.42
C ARG A 84 8.09 17.06 2.42
N ASP A 85 8.17 15.74 2.58
CA ASP A 85 8.83 14.85 1.62
C ASP A 85 8.12 14.91 0.25
N PHE A 86 6.78 14.98 0.22
CA PHE A 86 6.03 15.17 -1.03
C PHE A 86 6.42 16.47 -1.75
N LYS A 87 6.45 17.58 -1.01
CA LYS A 87 6.84 18.90 -1.56
C LYS A 87 8.27 18.88 -2.10
N SER A 88 9.16 18.12 -1.46
CA SER A 88 10.57 17.99 -1.84
C SER A 88 10.90 16.72 -2.66
N ARG A 89 9.89 15.99 -3.16
CA ARG A 89 10.04 14.67 -3.79
C ARG A 89 11.08 14.62 -4.92
N LYS A 90 11.13 15.65 -5.76
CA LYS A 90 12.12 15.75 -6.85
C LYS A 90 13.54 15.86 -6.31
N LYS A 91 13.74 16.58 -5.21
CA LYS A 91 15.03 16.69 -4.52
C LYS A 91 15.42 15.36 -3.89
N ILE A 92 14.49 14.67 -3.22
CA ILE A 92 14.71 13.34 -2.65
C ILE A 92 15.13 12.36 -3.75
N ARG A 93 14.36 12.27 -4.85
CA ARG A 93 14.67 11.38 -5.98
C ARG A 93 16.01 11.67 -6.64
N LYS A 94 16.34 12.97 -6.82
CA LYS A 94 17.63 13.40 -7.36
C LYS A 94 18.80 13.02 -6.44
N SER A 95 18.61 13.13 -5.13
CA SER A 95 19.62 12.78 -4.13
C SER A 95 19.80 11.27 -4.02
N SER A 96 18.70 10.51 -3.98
CA SER A 96 18.71 9.06 -3.91
C SER A 96 17.36 8.51 -4.37
N ARG A 97 17.39 7.72 -5.45
CA ARG A 97 16.21 6.98 -5.91
C ARG A 97 15.74 5.96 -4.89
N HIS A 98 16.67 5.37 -4.14
CA HIS A 98 16.34 4.44 -3.06
C HIS A 98 15.49 5.11 -1.98
N MET A 99 15.89 6.29 -1.49
CA MET A 99 15.10 7.04 -0.51
C MET A 99 13.71 7.39 -1.05
N PHE A 100 13.61 7.75 -2.32
CA PHE A 100 12.33 8.06 -2.94
C PHE A 100 11.41 6.83 -3.04
N ARG A 101 11.95 5.65 -3.34
CA ARG A 101 11.19 4.39 -3.31
C ARG A 101 10.71 4.06 -1.91
N ASN A 102 11.55 4.25 -0.89
CA ASN A 102 11.15 4.01 0.50
C ASN A 102 10.09 5.00 0.98
N TYR A 103 10.21 6.27 0.58
CA TYR A 103 9.15 7.27 0.76
C TYR A 103 7.83 6.82 0.12
N MET A 104 7.85 6.28 -1.11
CA MET A 104 6.65 5.76 -1.76
C MET A 104 6.01 4.60 -0.96
N ARG A 105 6.81 3.64 -0.48
CA ARG A 105 6.33 2.56 0.41
C ARG A 105 5.72 3.11 1.69
N THR A 106 6.32 4.17 2.23
CA THR A 106 5.83 4.86 3.43
C THR A 106 4.46 5.50 3.20
N LEU A 107 4.24 6.16 2.06
CA LEU A 107 2.91 6.70 1.74
C LEU A 107 1.83 5.61 1.70
N ILE A 108 2.14 4.47 1.09
CA ILE A 108 1.23 3.32 1.00
C ILE A 108 0.92 2.74 2.38
N ALA A 109 1.94 2.62 3.24
CA ALA A 109 1.77 2.11 4.60
C ALA A 109 1.02 3.09 5.52
N LEU A 110 1.27 4.40 5.38
CA LEU A 110 0.63 5.42 6.21
C LEU A 110 -0.84 5.63 5.85
N TYR A 111 -1.23 5.51 4.58
CA TYR A 111 -2.61 5.74 4.15
C TYR A 111 -3.67 4.97 4.96
N PRO A 112 -3.62 3.63 5.08
CA PRO A 112 -4.61 2.88 5.84
C PRO A 112 -4.59 3.24 7.34
N VAL A 113 -3.42 3.55 7.89
CA VAL A 113 -3.29 4.02 9.27
C VAL A 113 -4.01 5.35 9.47
N TYR A 114 -3.74 6.36 8.63
CA TYR A 114 -4.47 7.61 8.71
C TYR A 114 -5.95 7.45 8.41
N ARG A 115 -6.36 6.47 7.59
CA ARG A 115 -7.76 6.19 7.33
C ARG A 115 -8.49 5.69 8.58
N GLN A 116 -7.83 4.86 9.40
CA GLN A 116 -8.35 4.40 10.69
C GLN A 116 -8.41 5.53 11.73
N ILE A 117 -7.41 6.42 11.70
CA ILE A 117 -7.34 7.58 12.60
C ILE A 117 -8.42 8.62 12.25
N ASP A 118 -8.42 9.11 11.01
CA ASP A 118 -9.34 10.11 10.51
C ASP A 118 -9.37 10.12 8.97
N LYS A 119 -10.55 9.91 8.39
CA LYS A 119 -10.75 9.88 6.94
C LYS A 119 -10.28 11.16 6.23
N TYR A 120 -10.39 12.33 6.85
CA TYR A 120 -9.95 13.61 6.28
C TYR A 120 -8.43 13.74 6.29
N LEU A 121 -7.75 13.25 7.33
CA LEU A 121 -6.29 13.20 7.35
C LEU A 121 -5.75 12.26 6.28
N SER A 122 -6.40 11.10 6.08
CA SER A 122 -6.03 10.16 5.01
C SER A 122 -6.17 10.76 3.62
N ALA A 123 -7.14 11.65 3.40
CA ALA A 123 -7.36 12.32 2.13
C ALA A 123 -6.18 13.19 1.70
N CYS A 124 -5.45 13.77 2.68
CA CYS A 124 -4.24 14.55 2.41
C CYS A 124 -3.12 13.73 1.76
N LEU A 125 -3.16 12.39 1.84
CA LEU A 125 -2.16 11.49 1.27
C LEU A 125 -2.51 11.01 -0.14
N ILE A 126 -3.76 11.16 -0.60
CA ILE A 126 -4.22 10.64 -1.90
C ILE A 126 -3.45 11.28 -3.05
N GLU A 127 -3.38 12.61 -3.11
CA GLU A 127 -2.59 13.28 -4.15
C GLU A 127 -1.09 12.93 -4.07
N PRO A 128 -0.42 13.01 -2.89
CA PRO A 128 0.95 12.58 -2.72
C PRO A 128 1.24 11.16 -3.23
N LEU A 129 0.34 10.22 -2.95
CA LEU A 129 0.41 8.82 -3.41
C LEU A 129 0.47 8.74 -4.92
N PHE A 130 -0.56 9.22 -5.62
CA PHE A 130 -0.65 9.05 -7.08
C PHE A 130 0.42 9.86 -7.82
N ARG A 131 0.71 11.08 -7.39
CA ARG A 131 1.77 11.89 -8.00
C ARG A 131 3.16 11.28 -7.82
N SER A 132 3.44 10.68 -6.67
CA SER A 132 4.74 10.03 -6.42
C SER A 132 4.86 8.70 -7.16
N LEU A 133 3.75 7.96 -7.27
CA LEU A 133 3.66 6.74 -8.07
C LEU A 133 3.90 7.03 -9.56
N GLN A 134 3.27 8.08 -10.10
CA GLN A 134 3.53 8.56 -11.46
C GLN A 134 5.00 8.93 -11.66
N THR A 135 5.64 9.62 -10.71
CA THR A 135 7.07 9.96 -10.79
C THR A 135 7.96 8.72 -10.90
N LEU A 136 7.61 7.58 -10.26
CA LEU A 136 8.37 6.34 -10.42
C LEU A 136 8.29 5.79 -11.85
N VAL A 137 7.16 5.94 -12.53
CA VAL A 137 6.92 5.34 -13.85
C VAL A 137 7.25 6.27 -15.02
N ASP A 138 7.13 7.59 -14.84
CA ASP A 138 7.28 8.57 -15.93
C ASP A 138 8.69 9.22 -15.97
N GLU A 139 9.30 9.48 -14.81
CA GLU A 139 10.52 10.30 -14.74
C GLU A 139 11.79 9.45 -14.85
N LYS A 140 12.03 8.90 -16.06
CA LYS A 140 13.17 8.04 -16.42
C LYS A 140 13.38 6.90 -15.40
N PRO A 141 12.42 5.94 -15.29
CA PRO A 141 12.54 4.83 -14.36
C PRO A 141 13.85 4.05 -14.54
N ASP A 142 14.32 3.43 -13.45
CA ASP A 142 15.18 2.25 -13.53
C ASP A 142 14.39 0.97 -13.20
N ASP A 143 15.05 -0.18 -13.31
CA ASP A 143 14.46 -1.48 -12.97
C ASP A 143 13.90 -1.51 -11.53
N ASN A 144 14.62 -0.94 -10.57
CA ASN A 144 14.20 -0.90 -9.16
C ASN A 144 12.99 0.00 -8.90
N ASP A 145 12.84 1.10 -9.66
CA ASP A 145 11.65 1.94 -9.62
C ASP A 145 10.42 1.14 -10.09
N LEU A 146 10.55 0.41 -11.21
CA LEU A 146 9.46 -0.42 -11.74
C LEU A 146 9.16 -1.62 -10.84
N ARG A 147 10.18 -2.24 -10.24
CA ARG A 147 10.02 -3.28 -9.21
C ARG A 147 9.25 -2.76 -8.00
N CYS A 148 9.55 -1.54 -7.54
CA CYS A 148 8.83 -0.90 -6.45
C CYS A 148 7.35 -0.69 -6.79
N VAL A 149 7.07 -0.16 -7.98
CA VAL A 149 5.70 0.06 -8.47
C VAL A 149 4.93 -1.25 -8.57
N ALA A 150 5.53 -2.29 -9.15
CA ALA A 150 4.89 -3.60 -9.29
C ALA A 150 4.50 -4.18 -7.93
N ASN A 151 5.41 -4.16 -6.95
CA ASN A 151 5.12 -4.61 -5.59
C ASN A 151 3.96 -3.83 -4.95
N ILE A 152 3.94 -2.50 -5.11
CA ILE A 152 2.84 -1.66 -4.59
C ILE A 152 1.50 -2.03 -5.23
N ILE A 153 1.48 -2.26 -6.55
CA ILE A 153 0.25 -2.63 -7.26
C ILE A 153 -0.23 -4.02 -6.85
N ILE A 154 0.68 -4.98 -6.66
CA ILE A 154 0.35 -6.32 -6.16
C ILE A 154 -0.21 -6.25 -4.74
N SER A 155 0.46 -5.53 -3.83
CA SER A 155 0.09 -5.51 -2.41
C SER A 155 -1.09 -4.61 -2.08
N SER A 156 -1.31 -3.55 -2.86
CA SER A 156 -2.21 -2.45 -2.49
C SER A 156 -3.05 -1.96 -3.67
N GLY A 157 -3.06 -2.68 -4.79
CA GLY A 157 -3.78 -2.29 -6.00
C GLY A 157 -5.28 -2.14 -5.80
N GLN A 158 -5.93 -3.04 -5.05
CA GLN A 158 -7.36 -2.92 -4.74
C GLN A 158 -7.69 -1.61 -4.02
N THR A 159 -6.91 -1.23 -3.00
CA THR A 159 -7.08 0.03 -2.28
C THR A 159 -6.82 1.22 -3.19
N LEU A 160 -5.77 1.18 -4.01
CA LEU A 160 -5.49 2.25 -4.98
C LEU A 160 -6.62 2.39 -6.01
N ASN A 161 -7.20 1.28 -6.46
CA ASN A 161 -8.30 1.28 -7.42
C ASN A 161 -9.55 1.95 -6.84
N GLN A 162 -9.85 1.69 -5.56
CA GLN A 162 -10.95 2.35 -4.86
C GLN A 162 -10.71 3.86 -4.66
N LEU A 163 -9.45 4.28 -4.54
CA LEU A 163 -9.10 5.69 -4.33
C LEU A 163 -9.16 6.52 -5.62
N ASN A 164 -8.56 6.00 -6.70
CA ASN A 164 -8.54 6.67 -7.99
C ASN A 164 -8.28 5.65 -9.11
N PRO A 165 -9.34 5.06 -9.68
CA PRO A 165 -9.20 4.02 -10.70
C PRO A 165 -8.53 4.56 -11.97
N THR A 166 -8.89 5.76 -12.40
CA THR A 166 -8.34 6.39 -13.60
C THR A 166 -6.83 6.58 -13.54
N GLU A 167 -6.31 7.03 -12.39
CA GLU A 167 -4.87 7.22 -12.21
C GLU A 167 -4.12 5.88 -12.06
N LEU A 168 -4.74 4.89 -11.43
CA LEU A 168 -4.18 3.55 -11.35
C LEU A 168 -4.12 2.89 -12.74
N ASP A 169 -5.19 2.97 -13.53
CA ASP A 169 -5.24 2.45 -14.91
C ASP A 169 -4.14 3.05 -15.77
N SER A 170 -3.98 4.38 -15.70
CA SER A 170 -2.90 5.11 -16.38
C SER A 170 -1.52 4.57 -15.97
N THR A 171 -1.33 4.32 -14.67
CA THR A 171 -0.07 3.77 -14.13
C THR A 171 0.18 2.35 -14.62
N VAL A 172 -0.83 1.47 -14.58
CA VAL A 172 -0.72 0.07 -15.04
C VAL A 172 -0.45 0.01 -16.54
N MET A 173 -1.10 0.85 -17.35
CA MET A 173 -0.85 0.90 -18.79
C MET A 173 0.57 1.34 -19.13
N LYS A 174 1.16 2.24 -18.33
CA LYS A 174 2.57 2.59 -18.46
C LYS A 174 3.49 1.44 -18.03
N CYS A 175 3.15 0.69 -16.98
CA CYS A 175 3.87 -0.52 -16.59
C CYS A 175 3.87 -1.57 -17.73
N ARG A 176 2.70 -1.79 -18.35
CA ARG A 176 2.57 -2.66 -19.53
C ARG A 176 3.41 -2.17 -20.71
N ARG A 177 3.49 -0.85 -20.94
CA ARG A 177 4.41 -0.28 -21.94
C ARG A 177 5.87 -0.58 -21.61
N TRP A 178 6.28 -0.48 -20.35
CA TRP A 178 7.65 -0.80 -19.95
C TRP A 178 8.00 -2.29 -20.13
N LEU A 179 7.05 -3.20 -19.89
CA LEU A 179 7.23 -4.64 -20.12
C LEU A 179 7.58 -4.99 -21.57
N VAL A 180 6.95 -4.33 -22.54
CA VAL A 180 7.18 -4.57 -23.98
C VAL A 180 8.25 -3.68 -24.58
N SER A 181 8.74 -2.72 -23.80
CA SER A 181 9.76 -1.76 -24.23
C SER A 181 11.15 -2.32 -24.00
N ASN A 182 12.02 -2.17 -24.99
CA ASN A 182 13.45 -2.48 -24.84
C ASN A 182 14.27 -1.25 -24.40
N ILE A 183 13.63 -0.17 -23.92
CA ILE A 183 14.31 1.06 -23.49
C ILE A 183 15.06 0.84 -22.16
N ILE A 184 14.49 0.05 -21.26
CA ILE A 184 15.10 -0.31 -19.97
C ILE A 184 15.32 -1.82 -19.98
N GLN A 185 16.53 -2.24 -19.61
CA GLN A 185 16.80 -3.65 -19.38
C GLN A 185 16.21 -4.06 -18.03
N LEU A 186 15.07 -4.76 -18.07
CA LEU A 186 14.41 -5.26 -16.88
C LEU A 186 14.97 -6.62 -16.46
N GLU A 187 15.19 -6.78 -15.16
CA GLU A 187 15.50 -8.06 -14.56
C GLU A 187 14.29 -9.00 -14.63
N GLU A 188 14.53 -10.31 -14.64
CA GLU A 188 13.46 -11.31 -14.74
C GLU A 188 12.46 -11.20 -13.60
N GLU A 189 12.93 -10.89 -12.38
CA GLU A 189 12.07 -10.65 -11.23
C GLU A 189 11.14 -9.45 -11.46
N THR A 190 11.67 -8.34 -11.96
CA THR A 190 10.87 -7.15 -12.25
C THR A 190 9.83 -7.42 -13.34
N LYS A 191 10.20 -8.18 -14.39
CA LYS A 191 9.25 -8.60 -15.43
C LYS A 191 8.13 -9.48 -14.85
N PHE A 192 8.49 -10.47 -14.03
CA PHE A 192 7.54 -11.35 -13.35
C PHE A 192 6.55 -10.55 -12.51
N LEU A 193 7.02 -9.64 -11.66
CA LEU A 193 6.18 -8.81 -10.81
C LEU A 193 5.30 -7.85 -11.61
N LEU A 194 5.81 -7.23 -12.68
CA LEU A 194 5.00 -6.37 -13.54
C LEU A 194 3.91 -7.16 -14.27
N MET A 195 4.18 -8.40 -14.70
CA MET A 195 3.16 -9.27 -15.27
C MET A 195 2.07 -9.60 -14.25
N GLU A 196 2.46 -10.00 -13.03
CA GLU A 196 1.51 -10.26 -11.94
C GLU A 196 0.63 -9.05 -11.64
N ALA A 197 1.22 -7.86 -11.56
CA ALA A 197 0.50 -6.61 -11.34
C ALA A 197 -0.53 -6.33 -12.46
N VAL A 198 -0.18 -6.59 -13.72
CA VAL A 198 -1.06 -6.39 -14.88
C VAL A 198 -2.20 -7.41 -14.91
N ASP A 199 -1.92 -8.67 -14.57
CA ASP A 199 -2.93 -9.72 -14.53
C ASP A 199 -3.90 -9.48 -13.36
N LEU A 200 -3.40 -9.14 -12.17
CA LEU A 200 -4.26 -8.74 -11.05
C LEU A 200 -5.16 -7.56 -11.41
N TRP A 201 -4.62 -6.53 -12.06
CA TRP A 201 -5.41 -5.40 -12.54
C TRP A 201 -6.48 -5.82 -13.56
N THR A 202 -6.14 -6.71 -14.50
CA THR A 202 -7.08 -7.21 -15.53
C THR A 202 -8.32 -7.87 -14.90
N TYR A 203 -8.13 -8.54 -13.77
CA TYR A 203 -9.22 -9.18 -13.01
C TYR A 203 -9.63 -8.38 -11.76
N SER A 204 -9.33 -7.08 -11.70
CA SER A 204 -9.72 -6.16 -10.61
C SER A 204 -9.35 -6.63 -9.21
N TRP A 205 -8.26 -7.39 -9.06
CA TRP A 205 -7.82 -8.03 -7.81
C TRP A 205 -8.89 -8.95 -7.19
N ASP A 206 -9.91 -9.35 -7.95
CA ASP A 206 -10.98 -10.20 -7.46
C ASP A 206 -10.54 -11.66 -7.50
N THR A 207 -10.39 -12.25 -6.32
CA THR A 207 -10.01 -13.67 -6.17
C THR A 207 -10.97 -14.66 -6.82
N GLN A 208 -12.24 -14.29 -7.02
CA GLN A 208 -13.24 -15.13 -7.67
C GLN A 208 -13.12 -15.08 -9.19
N LEU A 209 -12.74 -13.92 -9.74
CA LEU A 209 -12.55 -13.73 -11.18
C LEU A 209 -11.14 -14.13 -11.64
N PHE A 210 -10.17 -14.11 -10.72
CA PHE A 210 -8.77 -14.41 -11.04
C PHE A 210 -8.58 -15.89 -11.45
N PRO A 211 -8.11 -16.17 -12.68
CA PRO A 211 -8.00 -17.54 -13.18
C PRO A 211 -7.09 -18.43 -12.34
N ASP A 212 -7.56 -19.64 -12.03
CA ASP A 212 -6.79 -20.63 -11.26
C ASP A 212 -5.45 -20.99 -11.91
N CYS A 213 -5.35 -20.96 -13.25
CA CYS A 213 -4.10 -21.22 -13.96
C CYS A 213 -3.03 -20.16 -13.68
N LEU A 214 -3.43 -18.88 -13.65
CA LEU A 214 -2.53 -17.78 -13.30
C LEU A 214 -2.15 -17.84 -11.82
N ARG A 215 -3.12 -18.16 -10.94
CA ARG A 215 -2.84 -18.34 -9.51
C ARG A 215 -1.76 -19.38 -9.28
N ARG A 216 -1.94 -20.58 -9.86
CA ARG A 216 -0.97 -21.68 -9.77
C ARG A 216 0.38 -21.32 -10.37
N PHE A 217 0.39 -20.57 -11.48
CA PHE A 217 1.63 -20.10 -12.10
C PHE A 217 2.43 -19.20 -11.13
N TYR A 218 1.80 -18.17 -10.57
CA TYR A 218 2.48 -17.26 -9.64
C TYR A 218 2.88 -17.93 -8.32
N GLU A 219 2.04 -18.83 -7.80
CA GLU A 219 2.35 -19.62 -6.59
C GLU A 219 3.58 -20.52 -6.81
N ALA A 220 3.61 -21.28 -7.92
CA ALA A 220 4.71 -22.18 -8.24
C ALA A 220 6.03 -21.42 -8.46
N GLU A 221 5.99 -20.30 -9.18
CA GLU A 221 7.18 -19.45 -9.41
C GLU A 221 7.71 -18.84 -8.11
N LYS A 222 6.83 -18.39 -7.21
CA LYS A 222 7.25 -17.87 -5.89
C LYS A 222 7.89 -18.97 -5.06
N GLU A 223 7.29 -20.16 -5.02
CA GLU A 223 7.84 -21.31 -4.30
C GLU A 223 9.21 -21.72 -4.82
N GLN A 224 9.38 -21.79 -6.15
CA GLN A 224 10.66 -22.12 -6.76
C GLN A 224 11.76 -21.11 -6.40
N ARG A 225 11.44 -19.80 -6.44
CA ARG A 225 12.38 -18.73 -6.08
C ARG A 225 12.80 -18.81 -4.61
N LEU A 226 11.86 -19.08 -3.71
CA LEU A 226 12.13 -19.31 -2.28
C LEU A 226 13.08 -20.50 -2.08
N GLN A 227 12.86 -21.60 -2.80
CA GLN A 227 13.74 -22.77 -2.74
C GLN A 227 15.15 -22.45 -3.23
N ASP A 228 15.28 -21.71 -4.33
CA ASP A 228 16.58 -21.29 -4.88
C ASP A 228 17.34 -20.38 -3.90
N GLU A 229 16.64 -19.47 -3.21
CA GLU A 229 17.24 -18.59 -2.21
C GLU A 229 17.74 -19.36 -0.97
N VAL A 230 16.94 -20.32 -0.47
CA VAL A 230 17.35 -21.21 0.62
C VAL A 230 18.57 -22.05 0.23
N GLN A 231 18.63 -22.55 -1.00
CA GLN A 231 19.80 -23.29 -1.48
C GLN A 231 21.04 -22.41 -1.58
N ARG A 232 20.92 -21.18 -2.10
CA ARG A 232 22.02 -20.21 -2.19
C ARG A 232 22.57 -19.85 -0.81
N THR A 233 21.70 -19.58 0.16
CA THR A 233 22.11 -19.25 1.54
C THR A 233 22.73 -20.45 2.27
N ALA A 234 22.26 -21.67 2.01
CA ALA A 234 22.88 -22.89 2.52
C ALA A 234 24.29 -23.12 1.96
N LEU A 235 24.49 -22.88 0.66
CA LEU A 235 25.81 -22.99 0.01
C LEU A 235 26.80 -21.96 0.57
N GLN A 236 26.37 -20.71 0.79
CA GLN A 236 27.22 -19.67 1.38
C GLN A 236 27.63 -19.97 2.83
N LYS A 237 26.72 -20.57 3.63
CA LYS A 237 27.02 -21.04 4.99
C LYS A 237 27.94 -22.27 5.01
N SER A 238 27.90 -23.12 3.98
CA SER A 238 28.79 -24.28 3.88
C SER A 238 30.23 -23.95 3.48
N GLY A 239 30.48 -22.78 2.88
CA GLY A 239 31.82 -22.26 2.59
C GLY A 239 32.52 -21.61 3.79
N SER A 240 31.80 -21.40 4.90
CA SER A 240 32.33 -20.81 6.13
C SER A 240 31.86 -21.65 7.33
N SER A 241 32.68 -22.64 7.69
CA SER A 241 32.54 -23.59 8.83
C SER A 241 32.12 -25.01 8.41
N SER A 242 33.13 -25.87 8.28
CA SER A 242 32.97 -27.31 8.44
C SER A 242 32.47 -27.62 9.86
N SER A 243 31.17 -27.81 10.03
CA SER A 243 30.65 -28.71 11.07
C SER A 243 29.29 -29.28 10.65
N LYS A 244 29.22 -30.61 10.65
CA LYS A 244 28.03 -31.39 10.26
C LYS A 244 26.92 -31.17 11.27
N PHE A 245 25.84 -30.50 10.87
CA PHE A 245 24.54 -30.63 11.53
C PHE A 245 23.48 -30.96 10.49
N LYS A 246 23.02 -32.21 10.48
CA LYS A 246 21.81 -32.63 9.78
C LYS A 246 20.62 -32.08 10.57
N LEU A 247 19.93 -31.07 10.04
CA LEU A 247 18.61 -30.68 10.53
C LEU A 247 17.55 -31.08 9.50
N LYS A 248 16.86 -32.20 9.76
CA LYS A 248 15.53 -32.49 9.22
C LYS A 248 14.55 -31.62 10.00
N ARG A 249 13.86 -30.65 9.39
CA ARG A 249 12.59 -30.14 9.93
C ARG A 249 11.60 -29.79 8.82
N GLN A 250 10.37 -30.21 9.09
CA GLN A 250 9.15 -30.08 8.32
C GLN A 250 8.77 -28.61 8.17
N ALA A 251 8.33 -28.22 6.98
CA ALA A 251 7.65 -26.96 6.75
C ALA A 251 6.23 -27.09 7.30
N THR A 252 5.95 -26.45 8.44
CA THR A 252 4.59 -26.29 8.95
C THR A 252 4.03 -25.00 8.33
N PHE A 253 2.95 -25.20 7.60
CA PHE A 253 2.15 -24.22 6.88
C PHE A 253 1.44 -23.29 7.87
N ILE A 254 1.65 -21.97 7.77
CA ILE A 254 0.73 -20.96 8.35
C ILE A 254 0.12 -20.21 7.18
N ARG A 255 -1.16 -20.48 6.96
CA ARG A 255 -2.02 -19.82 5.98
C ARG A 255 -2.70 -18.67 6.70
N GLU A 256 -2.20 -17.45 6.54
CA GLU A 256 -2.92 -16.26 7.00
C GLU A 256 -3.09 -15.29 5.84
N TYR A 257 -4.29 -15.33 5.25
CA TYR A 257 -4.87 -14.15 4.62
C TYR A 257 -5.68 -13.43 5.71
N PRO A 258 -5.61 -12.10 5.80
CA PRO A 258 -6.50 -11.36 6.70
C PRO A 258 -7.94 -11.51 6.21
N ALA A 259 -8.80 -12.00 7.10
CA ALA A 259 -10.24 -11.98 6.91
C ALA A 259 -10.69 -10.52 6.81
N ILE A 260 -11.27 -10.16 5.66
CA ILE A 260 -12.02 -8.92 5.51
C ILE A 260 -13.30 -9.10 6.32
N LEU A 261 -13.42 -8.34 7.40
CA LEU A 261 -14.68 -8.14 8.13
C LEU A 261 -15.69 -7.57 7.14
N THR A 262 -16.68 -8.37 6.78
CA THR A 262 -17.92 -7.90 6.19
C THR A 262 -18.87 -7.64 7.35
N GLU A 263 -19.01 -6.37 7.74
CA GLU A 263 -20.18 -5.94 8.51
C GLU A 263 -21.39 -6.16 7.58
N LYS A 264 -22.20 -7.16 7.92
CA LYS A 264 -23.55 -7.26 7.41
C LYS A 264 -24.40 -6.33 8.26
N ASP A 265 -25.02 -5.37 7.59
CA ASP A 265 -26.16 -4.63 8.09
C ASP A 265 -27.27 -5.63 8.47
N GLU A 266 -27.50 -5.82 9.77
CA GLU A 266 -28.77 -6.31 10.30
C GLU A 266 -29.59 -5.07 10.65
N GLU A 267 -30.32 -4.55 9.66
CA GLU A 267 -31.46 -3.66 9.90
C GLU A 267 -32.53 -4.46 10.65
N SER A 268 -32.77 -4.03 11.87
CA SER A 268 -33.86 -4.48 12.74
C SER A 268 -35.22 -4.13 12.13
N GLU A 269 -35.96 -5.16 11.73
CA GLU A 269 -37.41 -5.16 11.66
C GLU A 269 -37.99 -4.96 13.08
N GLU A 270 -38.36 -3.73 13.45
CA GLU A 270 -39.37 -3.47 14.48
C GLU A 270 -39.73 -1.98 14.53
N GLU A 271 -40.78 -1.57 13.81
CA GLU A 271 -41.81 -0.62 14.25
C GLU A 271 -42.74 -0.26 13.07
N MET A 272 -43.71 -1.13 12.82
CA MET A 272 -44.99 -0.73 12.23
C MET A 272 -46.03 -0.70 13.36
N ARG A 273 -46.48 0.50 13.74
CA ARG A 273 -47.88 0.79 14.09
C ARG A 273 -48.14 2.29 14.19
N GLU A 274 -49.07 2.74 13.33
CA GLU A 274 -49.97 3.89 13.46
C GLU A 274 -49.29 5.29 13.39
N GLU A 275 -49.63 6.19 12.47
CA GLU A 275 -50.96 6.75 12.23
C GLU A 275 -51.24 7.14 10.76
N ASN A 276 -52.48 6.90 10.36
CA ASN A 276 -53.14 7.46 9.19
C ASN A 276 -53.28 8.99 9.27
N VAL A 277 -52.95 9.72 8.21
CA VAL A 277 -53.84 10.75 7.60
C VAL A 277 -53.54 10.83 6.11
N GLY A 278 -54.57 10.65 5.29
CA GLY A 278 -54.46 10.57 3.83
C GLY A 278 -54.25 11.91 3.12
N ILE A 279 -54.07 11.82 1.79
CA ILE A 279 -54.70 12.66 0.77
C ILE A 279 -54.43 12.02 -0.61
N SER A 280 -55.41 12.23 -1.48
CA SER A 280 -55.75 11.60 -2.75
C SER A 280 -54.73 11.67 -3.90
N VAL A 281 -54.72 10.58 -4.68
CA VAL A 281 -54.21 10.44 -6.05
C VAL A 281 -55.14 11.11 -7.07
N PRO A 282 -54.62 11.56 -8.22
CA PRO A 282 -55.23 11.12 -9.49
C PRO A 282 -54.24 10.54 -10.51
N LYS A 283 -54.82 9.67 -11.34
CA LYS A 283 -54.25 8.74 -12.33
C LYS A 283 -53.78 9.39 -13.64
N VAL A 284 -52.69 8.82 -14.20
CA VAL A 284 -52.48 8.28 -15.57
C VAL A 284 -53.01 9.08 -16.77
N ILE A 285 -52.17 9.36 -17.79
CA ILE A 285 -52.37 9.01 -19.22
C ILE A 285 -51.02 8.83 -19.95
N ASN A 286 -50.95 7.78 -20.78
CA ASN A 286 -49.93 7.34 -21.74
C ASN A 286 -49.49 8.39 -22.80
N GLY A 287 -48.34 8.15 -23.45
CA GLY A 287 -48.25 8.34 -24.91
C GLY A 287 -46.92 8.83 -25.50
N ILE A 288 -46.18 7.90 -26.12
CA ILE A 288 -45.69 7.94 -27.52
C ILE A 288 -44.88 9.18 -27.98
N GLY A 289 -43.60 8.93 -28.27
CA GLY A 289 -42.97 9.20 -29.58
C GLY A 289 -42.81 10.65 -30.07
N GLY A 290 -41.57 11.11 -30.21
CA GLY A 290 -41.27 12.33 -30.95
C GLY A 290 -39.78 12.60 -31.11
N ARG A 291 -39.20 12.12 -32.22
CA ARG A 291 -37.97 12.63 -32.83
C ARG A 291 -38.17 14.11 -33.18
N PHE A 292 -37.25 14.98 -32.79
CA PHE A 292 -37.01 16.24 -33.51
C PHE A 292 -35.50 16.52 -33.57
N GLN A 293 -35.01 16.62 -34.81
CA GLN A 293 -33.73 17.23 -35.19
C GLN A 293 -34.01 18.65 -35.74
N PHE A 294 -32.94 19.44 -35.78
CA PHE A 294 -32.76 20.76 -36.42
C PHE A 294 -33.39 21.93 -35.63
N GLU A 295 -32.75 23.09 -35.47
CA GLU A 295 -31.92 23.80 -36.45
C GLU A 295 -30.97 24.82 -35.77
N LYS A 296 -29.87 25.12 -36.46
CA LYS A 296 -28.96 26.26 -36.20
C LYS A 296 -29.69 27.56 -36.51
N GLU A 297 -29.45 28.61 -35.72
CA GLU A 297 -29.48 29.99 -36.22
C GLU A 297 -28.25 30.75 -35.73
N GLU A 298 -27.58 31.36 -36.71
CA GLU A 298 -26.45 32.26 -36.59
C GLU A 298 -26.94 33.70 -36.40
N SER A 299 -26.28 34.43 -35.49
CA SER A 299 -25.80 35.82 -35.63
C SER A 299 -26.76 37.02 -35.63
N ILE A 300 -26.14 38.18 -35.30
CA ILE A 300 -26.56 39.59 -35.27
C ILE A 300 -26.70 40.05 -33.79
N VAL A 301 -25.87 40.92 -33.20
CA VAL A 301 -25.02 42.04 -33.68
C VAL A 301 -23.62 41.95 -33.07
#